data_AF-A0A1Q7PG27-F1
#
_entry.id   AF-A0A1Q7PG27-F1
#
_cell.length_a   1.000
_cell.length_b   1.000
_cell.length_c   1.000
_cell.angle_alpha   90.00
_cell.angle_beta   90.00
_cell.angle_gamma   90.00
#
_symmetry.space_group_name_H-M   'P 1'
#
loop_
_entity.id
_entity.type
_entity.pdbx_description
1 polymer ?
#
loop_
_entity_poly.entity_id
_entity_poly.type
_entity_poly.pdbx_seq_one_letter_code
_entity_poly.pdbx_strand_id
1 'polypeptide(L)'
;MAALICEVVYRGIFQKNLAARITRGIVLSARKSGRWGIAFGRYGDSPQRNGIPAKDFAIVADTKEELEQNMARYEPKHVDVTIAVDDTLSKGVESWAWYGLQPINRLTVPNGTLLMTSLQSFDSLLKDIHKKDAPYKLALLRAKASFSGLWVYREDHTEVRILGALAKIAPSFLTLDAVGQAIREMEWGSDLKVESAKKAYERLESREVKLTEGNAEIPYSFEMPKWWEMREGVTIPAIPVGKPKEDGKGYVPERNPYFKKFTTRTMRPVVDFDTCVKCTLCWIQCPDSCFDVMPDGTYDANMEACCGCGVCEAVCPV
;
A
#
# COMPACT_ATOMS: atom_id res chain seq x y z
N MET A 1 12.85 -3.62 23.87
CA MET A 1 12.98 -3.29 22.44
C MET A 1 13.75 -1.98 22.39
N ALA A 2 14.86 -1.90 21.66
CA ALA A 2 15.76 -0.73 21.66
C ALA A 2 15.32 0.39 20.71
N ALA A 3 14.55 0.05 19.68
CA ALA A 3 13.93 0.98 18.76
C ALA A 3 12.58 0.42 18.32
N LEU A 4 11.61 1.30 18.06
CA LEU A 4 10.38 0.99 17.37
C LEU A 4 10.53 1.38 15.90
N ILE A 5 10.37 0.41 15.01
CA ILE A 5 10.43 0.57 13.57
C ILE A 5 9.02 0.36 12.99
N CYS A 6 8.50 1.39 12.33
CA CYS A 6 7.21 1.33 11.64
C CYS A 6 7.40 1.51 10.14
N GLU A 7 6.65 0.77 9.32
CA GLU A 7 6.40 1.11 7.92
C GLU A 7 4.94 1.56 7.75
N VAL A 8 4.72 2.55 6.91
CA VAL A 8 3.41 2.97 6.42
C VAL A 8 3.36 2.61 4.94
N VAL A 9 2.47 1.69 4.59
CA VAL A 9 2.23 1.23 3.22
C VAL A 9 0.97 1.89 2.69
N TYR A 10 1.10 2.59 1.56
CA TYR A 10 0.06 3.48 1.05
C TYR A 10 0.00 3.48 -0.48
N ARG A 11 -1.06 4.06 -1.02
CA ARG A 11 -1.21 4.32 -2.46
C ARG A 11 -0.43 5.56 -2.88
N GLY A 12 0.58 5.38 -3.73
CA GLY A 12 1.41 6.46 -4.26
C GLY A 12 0.57 7.61 -4.83
N ILE A 13 1.04 8.84 -4.61
CA ILE A 13 0.37 10.11 -4.95
C ILE A 13 -0.91 10.36 -4.15
N PHE A 14 -1.87 9.44 -4.15
CA PHE A 14 -3.18 9.59 -3.50
C PHE A 14 -3.09 9.72 -1.98
N GLN A 15 -2.15 9.00 -1.35
CA GLN A 15 -2.00 8.94 0.11
C GLN A 15 -0.62 9.38 0.59
N LYS A 16 0.22 9.96 -0.28
CA LYS A 16 1.60 10.37 0.07
C LYS A 16 1.64 11.31 1.27
N ASN A 17 0.81 12.36 1.25
CA ASN A 17 0.80 13.35 2.34
C ASN A 17 0.24 12.76 3.64
N LEU A 18 -0.70 11.82 3.55
CA LEU A 18 -1.20 11.07 4.71
C LEU A 18 -0.08 10.23 5.34
N ALA A 19 0.65 9.45 4.53
CA ALA A 19 1.77 8.64 5.00
C ALA A 19 2.88 9.49 5.64
N ALA A 20 3.24 10.61 5.00
CA ALA A 20 4.22 11.54 5.54
C ALA A 20 3.78 12.17 6.88
N ARG A 21 2.49 12.49 7.03
CA ARG A 21 1.93 13.00 8.30
C ARG A 21 1.95 11.94 9.40
N ILE A 22 1.66 10.68 9.07
CA ILE A 22 1.74 9.56 10.02
C ILE A 22 3.19 9.36 10.48
N THR A 23 4.15 9.20 9.56
CA THR A 23 5.55 8.92 9.92
C THR A 23 6.20 10.07 10.68
N ARG A 24 5.97 11.32 10.26
CA ARG A 24 6.40 12.50 11.04
C ARG A 24 5.69 12.56 12.39
N GLY A 25 4.40 12.23 12.42
CA GLY A 25 3.62 12.18 13.65
C GLY A 25 4.17 11.20 14.67
N ILE A 26 4.64 10.03 14.23
CA ILE A 26 5.30 9.03 15.08
C ILE A 26 6.56 9.63 15.71
N VAL A 27 7.44 10.22 14.89
CA VAL A 27 8.69 10.83 15.35
C VAL A 27 8.43 11.98 16.31
N LEU A 28 7.52 12.90 15.96
CA LEU A 28 7.20 14.06 16.79
C LEU A 28 6.58 13.64 18.13
N SER A 29 5.72 12.62 18.13
CA SER A 29 5.17 12.04 19.36
C SER A 29 6.27 11.43 20.23
N ALA A 30 7.17 10.64 19.66
CA ALA A 30 8.28 10.06 20.40
C ALA A 30 9.24 11.13 20.97
N ARG A 31 9.49 12.22 20.23
CA ARG A 31 10.27 13.38 20.73
C ARG A 31 9.67 13.98 22.00
N LYS A 32 8.34 13.98 22.16
CA LYS A 32 7.68 14.45 23.40
C LYS A 32 7.91 13.54 24.59
N SER A 33 8.23 12.28 24.34
CA SER A 33 8.69 11.33 25.36
C SER A 33 10.22 11.30 25.53
N GLY A 34 10.95 12.30 25.00
CA GLY A 34 12.41 12.40 25.15
C GLY A 34 13.23 11.46 24.26
N ARG A 35 12.60 10.78 23.30
CA ARG A 35 13.25 9.83 22.40
C ARG A 35 13.83 10.49 21.16
N TRP A 36 14.59 9.75 20.38
CA TRP A 36 15.10 10.17 19.07
C TRP A 36 14.31 9.51 17.95
N GLY A 37 14.24 10.13 16.77
CA GLY A 37 13.61 9.48 15.63
C GLY A 37 13.87 10.12 14.28
N ILE A 38 13.61 9.34 13.24
CA ILE A 38 13.72 9.74 11.83
C ILE A 38 12.51 9.22 11.05
N ALA A 39 12.08 9.99 10.06
CA ALA A 39 11.06 9.59 9.10
C ALA A 39 11.60 9.79 7.68
N PHE A 40 11.42 8.79 6.81
CA PHE A 40 11.92 8.83 5.43
C PHE A 40 11.07 7.93 4.52
N GLY A 41 10.99 8.28 3.23
CA GLY A 41 10.34 7.44 2.22
C GLY A 41 11.31 6.39 1.66
N ARG A 42 10.78 5.26 1.17
CA ARG A 42 11.60 4.30 0.43
C ARG A 42 12.09 4.93 -0.87
N TYR A 43 13.41 5.04 -1.03
CA TYR A 43 14.00 5.73 -2.18
C TYR A 43 13.56 5.12 -3.52
N GLY A 44 13.44 3.79 -3.58
CA GLY A 44 12.99 3.06 -4.77
C GLY A 44 11.61 3.49 -5.27
N ASP A 45 10.75 4.04 -4.43
CA ASP A 45 9.39 4.45 -4.83
C ASP A 45 9.36 5.83 -5.48
N SER A 46 10.51 6.53 -5.54
CA SER A 46 10.63 7.86 -6.12
C SER A 46 11.07 7.79 -7.59
N PRO A 47 10.43 8.53 -8.51
CA PRO A 47 9.21 9.31 -8.29
C PRO A 47 7.98 8.39 -8.15
N GLN A 48 7.08 8.74 -7.23
CA GLN A 48 5.84 7.97 -7.00
C GLN A 48 4.90 8.05 -8.21
N ARG A 49 3.97 7.09 -8.33
CA ARG A 49 2.92 7.06 -9.36
C ARG A 49 1.57 6.81 -8.71
N ASN A 50 0.50 7.21 -9.41
CA ASN A 50 -0.87 7.07 -8.94
C ASN A 50 -1.19 5.61 -8.61
N GLY A 51 -1.55 5.33 -7.36
CA GLY A 51 -2.03 4.01 -6.92
C GLY A 51 -0.96 2.94 -6.73
N ILE A 52 0.24 3.10 -7.30
CA ILE A 52 1.37 2.19 -7.08
C ILE A 52 1.69 2.14 -5.58
N PRO A 53 1.72 0.94 -4.95
CA PRO A 53 2.11 0.80 -3.56
C PRO A 53 3.47 1.44 -3.27
N ALA A 54 3.51 2.28 -2.23
CA ALA A 54 4.70 2.94 -1.75
C ALA A 54 4.82 2.79 -0.22
N LYS A 55 6.03 3.02 0.29
CA LYS A 55 6.36 2.90 1.71
C LYS A 55 7.08 4.11 2.26
N ASP A 56 6.64 4.55 3.43
CA ASP A 56 7.37 5.49 4.29
C ASP A 56 7.69 4.79 5.60
N PHE A 57 8.83 5.11 6.20
CA PHE A 57 9.29 4.53 7.45
C PHE A 57 9.38 5.58 8.54
N ALA A 58 9.14 5.17 9.78
CA ALA A 58 9.45 5.91 10.98
C ALA A 58 10.24 5.01 11.93
N ILE A 59 11.38 5.47 12.40
CA ILE A 59 12.22 4.76 13.38
C ILE A 59 12.38 5.68 14.57
N VAL A 60 12.04 5.19 15.76
CA VAL A 60 12.22 5.90 17.02
C VAL A 60 13.00 5.04 18.01
N ALA A 61 13.96 5.63 18.72
CA ALA A 61 14.87 4.92 19.62
C ALA A 61 15.07 5.70 20.93
N ASP A 62 15.49 5.01 21.98
CA ASP A 62 15.74 5.65 23.28
C ASP A 62 16.98 6.56 23.21
N THR A 63 18.02 6.14 22.49
CA THR A 63 19.28 6.90 22.34
C THR A 63 19.56 7.34 20.90
N LYS A 64 20.49 8.29 20.74
CA LYS A 64 20.91 8.76 19.41
C LYS A 64 21.72 7.70 18.68
N GLU A 65 22.57 6.99 19.42
CA GLU A 65 23.45 5.94 18.93
C GLU A 65 22.63 4.77 18.35
N GLU A 66 21.56 4.35 19.03
CA GLU A 66 20.64 3.32 18.54
C GLU A 66 19.90 3.78 17.26
N LEU A 67 19.54 5.07 17.17
CA LEU A 67 18.94 5.61 15.96
C LEU A 67 19.92 5.56 14.78
N GLU A 68 21.17 5.99 14.98
CA GLU A 68 22.21 6.01 13.96
C GLU A 68 22.50 4.62 13.39
N GLN A 69 22.47 3.58 14.23
CA GLN A 69 22.60 2.18 13.78
C GLN A 69 21.48 1.75 12.82
N ASN A 70 20.30 2.37 12.93
CA ASN A 70 19.14 2.06 12.10
C ASN A 70 18.99 3.01 10.89
N MET A 71 19.68 4.15 10.87
CA MET A 71 19.61 5.15 9.81
C MET A 71 20.31 4.75 8.50
N ALA A 72 21.27 3.82 8.53
CA ALA A 72 22.06 3.40 7.36
C ALA A 72 21.32 2.40 6.44
N ARG A 73 19.99 2.52 6.28
CA ARG A 73 19.17 1.57 5.52
C ARG A 73 18.19 2.29 4.59
N TYR A 74 18.18 1.92 3.30
CA TYR A 74 17.21 2.42 2.32
C TYR A 74 15.80 1.84 2.52
N GLU A 75 15.72 0.60 2.99
CA GLU A 75 14.50 -0.09 3.41
C GLU A 75 14.86 -0.97 4.63
N PRO A 76 14.22 -0.79 5.79
CA PRO A 76 14.32 -1.72 6.90
C PRO A 76 13.96 -3.15 6.46
N LYS A 77 14.72 -4.15 6.91
CA LYS A 77 14.44 -5.57 6.62
C LYS A 77 13.38 -6.17 7.54
N HIS A 78 13.07 -5.47 8.63
CA HIS A 78 12.08 -5.87 9.62
C HIS A 78 11.46 -4.61 10.24
N VAL A 79 10.20 -4.72 10.65
CA VAL A 79 9.43 -3.66 11.32
C VAL A 79 8.58 -4.24 12.44
N ASP A 80 8.41 -3.49 13.52
CA ASP A 80 7.57 -3.86 14.66
C ASP A 80 6.09 -3.66 14.33
N VAL A 81 5.79 -2.61 13.56
CA VAL A 81 4.43 -2.29 13.11
C VAL A 81 4.41 -2.00 11.60
N THR A 82 3.64 -2.77 10.87
CA THR A 82 3.25 -2.44 9.49
C THR A 82 1.90 -1.74 9.51
N ILE A 83 1.80 -0.56 8.90
CA ILE A 83 0.59 0.27 8.88
C ILE A 83 0.09 0.34 7.43
N ALA A 84 -1.04 -0.30 7.12
CA ALA A 84 -1.68 -0.25 5.81
C ALA A 84 -2.87 0.72 5.82
N VAL A 85 -2.80 1.80 5.03
CA VAL A 85 -3.86 2.83 4.95
C VAL A 85 -4.89 2.58 3.84
N ASP A 86 -4.85 1.39 3.25
CA ASP A 86 -5.79 0.86 2.28
C ASP A 86 -5.78 -0.67 2.41
N ASP A 87 -6.96 -1.26 2.63
CA ASP A 87 -7.08 -2.69 2.90
C ASP A 87 -6.94 -3.56 1.65
N THR A 88 -7.09 -2.99 0.45
CA THR A 88 -6.84 -3.69 -0.81
C THR A 88 -5.37 -4.07 -1.01
N LEU A 89 -4.45 -3.42 -0.28
CA LEU A 89 -3.03 -3.79 -0.21
C LEU A 89 -2.80 -5.16 0.44
N SER A 90 -3.81 -5.72 1.12
CA SER A 90 -3.78 -7.10 1.67
C SER A 90 -3.49 -8.15 0.60
N LYS A 91 -3.95 -7.90 -0.64
CA LYS A 91 -3.75 -8.76 -1.81
C LYS A 91 -2.31 -8.75 -2.33
N GLY A 92 -1.42 -8.02 -1.67
CA GLY A 92 -0.01 -7.94 -1.98
C GLY A 92 0.37 -6.59 -2.57
N VAL A 93 1.66 -6.28 -2.43
CA VAL A 93 2.25 -5.01 -2.81
C VAL A 93 3.41 -5.23 -3.78
N GLU A 94 3.35 -4.57 -4.94
CA GLU A 94 4.43 -4.53 -5.90
C GLU A 94 4.63 -3.06 -6.28
N SER A 95 5.82 -2.53 -6.01
CA SER A 95 6.10 -1.12 -6.25
C SER A 95 6.65 -0.87 -7.66
N TRP A 96 7.45 -1.81 -8.16
CA TRP A 96 8.02 -1.75 -9.49
C TRP A 96 8.14 -3.15 -10.07
N ALA A 97 8.34 -3.20 -11.39
CA ALA A 97 8.71 -4.41 -12.09
C ALA A 97 9.87 -5.12 -11.38
N TRP A 98 9.89 -6.45 -11.46
CA TRP A 98 10.94 -7.32 -10.89
C TRP A 98 10.99 -7.43 -9.36
N TYR A 99 10.26 -6.60 -8.60
CA TYR A 99 10.12 -6.82 -7.15
C TYR A 99 9.29 -8.06 -6.83
N GLY A 100 8.43 -8.47 -7.77
CA GLY A 100 7.43 -9.49 -7.53
C GLY A 100 6.32 -8.98 -6.60
N LEU A 101 5.33 -9.82 -6.39
CA LEU A 101 4.29 -9.55 -5.40
C LEU A 101 4.86 -9.80 -4.00
N GLN A 102 4.76 -8.81 -3.12
CA GLN A 102 5.18 -8.96 -1.73
C GLN A 102 3.96 -9.01 -0.81
N PRO A 103 3.93 -9.93 0.17
CA PRO A 103 2.93 -9.90 1.23
C PRO A 103 2.94 -8.58 2.00
N ILE A 104 1.77 -8.07 2.38
CA ILE A 104 1.67 -6.85 3.19
C ILE A 104 2.35 -6.99 4.55
N ASN A 105 2.38 -8.21 5.11
CA ASN A 105 2.99 -8.56 6.39
C ASN A 105 4.45 -9.04 6.26
N ARG A 106 5.10 -8.84 5.10
CA ARG A 106 6.44 -9.36 4.82
C ARG A 106 7.48 -8.87 5.83
N LEU A 107 7.53 -7.57 6.10
CA LEU A 107 8.54 -6.99 7.00
C LEU A 107 8.15 -7.08 8.47
N THR A 108 6.87 -7.32 8.80
CA THR A 108 6.42 -7.41 10.19
C THR A 108 7.18 -8.51 10.93
N VAL A 109 7.75 -8.22 12.10
CA VAL A 109 8.44 -9.22 12.92
C VAL A 109 7.47 -10.24 13.54
N PRO A 110 7.96 -11.42 13.99
CA PRO A 110 7.19 -12.32 14.84
C PRO A 110 6.60 -11.57 16.05
N ASN A 111 5.32 -11.79 16.35
CA ASN A 111 4.53 -11.08 17.37
C ASN A 111 4.41 -9.56 17.17
N GLY A 112 4.88 -9.02 16.03
CA GLY A 112 4.65 -7.65 15.61
C GLY A 112 3.19 -7.40 15.23
N THR A 113 2.88 -6.18 14.79
CA THR A 113 1.50 -5.78 14.48
C THR A 113 1.35 -5.32 13.03
N LEU A 114 0.35 -5.87 12.33
CA LEU A 114 -0.20 -5.30 11.10
C LEU A 114 -1.42 -4.46 11.48
N LEU A 115 -1.26 -3.14 11.49
CA LEU A 115 -2.34 -2.17 11.70
C LEU A 115 -2.94 -1.78 10.35
N MET A 116 -4.26 -1.83 10.21
CA MET A 116 -4.93 -1.53 8.94
C MET A 116 -6.18 -0.67 9.13
N THR A 117 -6.42 0.26 8.22
CA THR A 117 -7.72 0.93 8.08
C THR A 117 -8.64 0.08 7.20
N SER A 118 -9.71 -0.48 7.77
CA SER A 118 -10.66 -1.30 7.01
C SER A 118 -12.04 -1.35 7.66
N LEU A 119 -13.09 -1.49 6.84
CA LEU A 119 -14.44 -1.87 7.30
C LEU A 119 -14.67 -3.38 7.27
N GLN A 120 -13.79 -4.16 6.65
CA GLN A 120 -13.90 -5.61 6.52
C GLN A 120 -13.62 -6.31 7.85
N SER A 121 -14.21 -7.49 8.06
CA SER A 121 -13.89 -8.33 9.21
C SER A 121 -12.44 -8.87 9.12
N PHE A 122 -11.89 -9.29 10.27
CA PHE A 122 -10.59 -9.96 10.32
C PHE A 122 -10.54 -11.17 9.37
N ASP A 123 -11.59 -12.00 9.38
CA ASP A 123 -11.65 -13.22 8.54
C ASP A 123 -11.76 -12.90 7.05
N SER A 124 -12.42 -11.79 6.68
CA SER A 124 -12.48 -11.36 5.28
C SER A 124 -11.10 -10.93 4.79
N LEU A 125 -10.38 -10.13 5.58
CA LEU A 125 -9.03 -9.67 5.24
C LEU A 125 -8.04 -10.83 5.17
N LEU A 126 -8.13 -11.81 6.07
CA LEU A 126 -7.24 -12.97 6.07
C LEU A 126 -7.42 -13.89 4.86
N LYS A 127 -8.49 -13.76 4.08
CA LYS A 127 -8.60 -14.42 2.77
C LYS A 127 -7.64 -13.83 1.74
N ASP A 128 -7.29 -12.55 1.89
CA ASP A 128 -6.39 -11.82 0.98
C ASP A 128 -4.97 -11.73 1.54
N ILE A 129 -4.81 -11.51 2.85
CA ILE A 129 -3.50 -11.39 3.51
C ILE A 129 -2.79 -12.75 3.43
N HIS A 130 -1.62 -12.76 2.81
CA HIS A 130 -0.80 -13.96 2.64
C HIS A 130 -0.32 -14.52 3.99
N LYS A 131 -0.19 -15.85 4.04
CA LYS A 131 0.34 -16.57 5.21
C LYS A 131 1.72 -16.05 5.61
N LYS A 132 1.96 -16.03 6.92
CA LYS A 132 3.25 -15.72 7.52
C LYS A 132 3.78 -16.94 8.26
N ASP A 133 5.09 -17.11 8.23
CA ASP A 133 5.84 -18.17 8.91
C ASP A 133 5.91 -17.98 10.43
N ALA A 134 5.42 -16.86 10.95
CA ALA A 134 5.37 -16.54 12.37
C ALA A 134 4.04 -15.87 12.74
N PRO A 135 3.55 -16.07 13.99
CA PRO A 135 2.36 -15.38 14.46
C PRO A 135 2.59 -13.87 14.52
N TYR A 136 1.52 -13.11 14.32
CA TYR A 136 1.51 -11.65 14.44
C TYR A 136 0.12 -11.17 14.89
N LYS A 137 0.00 -9.89 15.24
CA LYS A 137 -1.30 -9.28 15.57
C LYS A 137 -1.84 -8.53 14.37
N LEU A 138 -3.08 -8.77 13.99
CA LEU A 138 -3.82 -7.91 13.07
C LEU A 138 -4.64 -6.94 13.91
N ALA A 139 -4.47 -5.63 13.69
CA ALA A 139 -5.19 -4.57 14.37
C ALA A 139 -5.98 -3.73 13.37
N LEU A 140 -7.22 -3.40 13.67
CA LEU A 140 -8.12 -2.72 12.74
C LEU A 140 -8.60 -1.38 13.29
N LEU A 141 -8.41 -0.34 12.48
CA LEU A 141 -9.13 0.93 12.59
C LEU A 141 -10.30 0.90 11.62
N ARG A 142 -11.53 0.91 12.15
CA ARG A 142 -12.76 0.92 11.34
C ARG A 142 -12.88 2.21 10.52
N ALA A 143 -12.48 2.14 9.26
CA ALA A 143 -12.49 3.25 8.31
C ALA A 143 -12.38 2.73 6.87
N LYS A 144 -12.88 3.50 5.91
CA LYS A 144 -12.53 3.30 4.49
C LYS A 144 -11.15 3.91 4.23
N ALA A 145 -10.49 3.47 3.16
CA ALA A 145 -9.27 4.11 2.69
C ALA A 145 -9.52 5.61 2.42
N SER A 146 -8.62 6.47 2.93
CA SER A 146 -8.77 7.92 2.84
C SER A 146 -8.29 8.42 1.48
N PHE A 147 -9.23 8.69 0.57
CA PHE A 147 -8.99 9.26 -0.76
C PHE A 147 -9.83 10.51 -0.98
N SER A 148 -9.23 11.61 -1.44
CA SER A 148 -9.93 12.86 -1.78
C SER A 148 -9.43 13.56 -3.04
N GLY A 149 -8.41 13.04 -3.72
CA GLY A 149 -7.86 13.60 -4.96
C GLY A 149 -6.37 13.32 -5.11
N LEU A 150 -5.72 14.00 -6.06
CA LEU A 150 -4.26 13.96 -6.20
C LEU A 150 -3.62 14.73 -5.04
N TRP A 151 -2.72 14.10 -4.30
CA TRP A 151 -2.01 14.69 -3.15
C TRP A 151 -2.90 15.09 -1.96
N VAL A 152 -4.21 14.83 -2.03
CA VAL A 152 -5.19 15.22 -1.02
C VAL A 152 -5.92 13.98 -0.52
N TYR A 153 -5.96 13.83 0.79
CA TYR A 153 -6.73 12.80 1.47
C TYR A 153 -7.88 13.47 2.23
N ARG A 154 -8.84 12.69 2.73
CA ARG A 154 -10.03 13.26 3.40
C ARG A 154 -9.63 13.80 4.77
N GLU A 155 -10.27 14.87 5.21
CA GLU A 155 -10.16 15.32 6.60
C GLU A 155 -11.01 14.41 7.51
N ASP A 156 -10.64 13.12 7.57
CA ASP A 156 -11.31 12.05 8.31
C ASP A 156 -10.51 11.60 9.54
N HIS A 157 -9.47 12.37 9.87
CA HIS A 157 -8.55 12.18 10.99
C HIS A 157 -7.78 10.85 10.95
N THR A 158 -7.64 10.20 9.78
CA THR A 158 -6.93 8.92 9.66
C THR A 158 -5.54 8.98 10.27
N GLU A 159 -4.78 10.06 10.05
CA GLU A 159 -3.42 10.22 10.59
C GLU A 159 -3.39 10.15 12.12
N VAL A 160 -4.26 10.89 12.81
CA VAL A 160 -4.25 10.94 14.27
C VAL A 160 -4.89 9.72 14.91
N ARG A 161 -5.85 9.09 14.23
CA ARG A 161 -6.42 7.82 14.66
C ARG A 161 -5.37 6.72 14.63
N ILE A 162 -4.48 6.72 13.62
CA ILE A 162 -3.33 5.82 13.56
C ILE A 162 -2.35 6.12 14.69
N LEU A 163 -2.02 7.38 14.97
CA LEU A 163 -1.14 7.73 16.10
C LEU A 163 -1.73 7.28 17.45
N GLY A 164 -3.04 7.45 17.65
CA GLY A 164 -3.74 6.94 18.83
C GLY A 164 -3.70 5.41 18.95
N ALA A 165 -3.90 4.69 17.84
CA ALA A 165 -3.75 3.24 17.80
C ALA A 165 -2.32 2.81 18.13
N LEU A 166 -1.31 3.49 17.59
CA LEU A 166 0.09 3.20 17.88
C LEU A 166 0.44 3.41 19.35
N ALA A 167 -0.15 4.41 20.03
CA ALA A 167 0.03 4.58 21.46
C ALA A 167 -0.49 3.37 22.28
N LYS A 168 -1.46 2.62 21.77
CA LYS A 168 -1.93 1.36 22.39
C LYS A 168 -1.05 0.17 22.03
N ILE A 169 -0.55 0.13 20.80
CA ILE A 169 0.29 -0.98 20.28
C ILE A 169 1.70 -0.94 20.89
N ALA A 170 2.29 0.25 21.00
CA ALA A 170 3.66 0.46 21.45
C ALA A 170 3.76 1.58 22.52
N PRO A 171 3.09 1.43 23.68
CA PRO A 171 3.01 2.47 24.71
C PRO A 171 4.38 2.83 25.31
N SER A 172 5.37 1.92 25.23
CA SER A 172 6.72 2.18 25.69
C SER A 172 7.44 3.26 24.87
N PHE A 173 7.08 3.43 23.59
CA PHE A 173 7.70 4.40 22.68
C PHE A 173 6.82 5.61 22.42
N LEU A 174 5.50 5.40 22.32
CA LEU A 174 4.51 6.47 22.09
C LEU A 174 3.48 6.44 23.22
N THR A 175 3.57 7.38 24.16
CA THR A 175 2.49 7.54 25.16
C THR A 175 1.34 8.33 24.54
N LEU A 176 0.11 8.07 25.01
CA LEU A 176 -1.07 8.78 24.51
C LEU A 176 -0.99 10.29 24.76
N ASP A 177 -0.40 10.69 25.89
CA ASP A 177 -0.19 12.11 26.22
C ASP A 177 0.81 12.78 25.27
N ALA A 178 1.92 12.09 24.96
CA ALA A 178 2.92 12.56 24.02
C ALA A 178 2.35 12.69 22.60
N VAL A 179 1.51 11.74 22.18
CA VAL A 179 0.74 11.83 20.93
C VAL A 179 -0.19 13.04 20.96
N GLY A 180 -0.96 13.24 22.04
CA GLY A 180 -1.84 14.39 22.19
C GLY A 180 -1.11 15.73 22.15
N GLN A 181 0.05 15.83 22.82
CA GLN A 181 0.88 17.04 22.77
C GLN A 181 1.44 17.29 21.37
N ALA A 182 1.99 16.27 20.72
CA ALA A 182 2.53 16.40 19.37
C ALA A 182 1.45 16.83 18.37
N ILE A 183 0.24 16.27 18.45
CA ILE A 183 -0.89 16.66 17.59
C ILE A 183 -1.21 18.15 17.78
N ARG A 184 -1.25 18.69 18.99
CA ARG A 184 -1.57 20.12 19.23
C ARG A 184 -0.53 21.08 18.64
N GLU A 185 0.72 20.67 18.58
CA GLU A 185 1.81 21.51 18.09
C GLU A 185 1.99 21.44 16.56
N MET A 186 1.37 20.47 15.89
CA MET A 186 1.39 20.39 14.43
C MET A 186 0.49 21.47 13.82
N GLU A 187 0.92 22.05 12.70
CA GLU A 187 0.18 23.11 11.99
C GLU A 187 -1.26 22.70 11.60
N TRP A 188 -1.48 21.41 11.34
CA TRP A 188 -2.78 20.84 10.99
C TRP A 188 -3.54 20.27 12.20
N GLY A 189 -2.98 20.41 13.40
CA GLY A 189 -3.47 19.90 14.66
C GLY A 189 -4.70 20.62 15.20
N SER A 190 -5.44 19.95 16.08
CA SER A 190 -6.54 20.55 16.85
C SER A 190 -6.89 19.69 18.06
N ASP A 191 -7.58 20.25 19.05
CA ASP A 191 -8.09 19.45 20.19
C ASP A 191 -9.08 18.38 19.72
N LEU A 192 -9.85 18.64 18.66
CA LEU A 192 -10.72 17.65 18.06
C LEU A 192 -9.92 16.43 17.53
N LYS A 193 -8.76 16.67 16.92
CA LYS A 193 -7.86 15.59 16.46
C LYS A 193 -7.24 14.82 17.62
N VAL A 194 -6.93 15.48 18.73
CA VAL A 194 -6.48 14.81 19.97
C VAL A 194 -7.57 13.87 20.49
N GLU A 195 -8.81 14.34 20.56
CA GLU A 195 -9.95 13.51 20.98
C GLU A 195 -10.20 12.35 20.00
N SER A 196 -9.96 12.56 18.71
CA SER A 196 -10.03 11.49 17.71
C SER A 196 -8.96 10.41 17.94
N ALA A 197 -7.73 10.81 18.28
CA ALA A 197 -6.65 9.88 18.64
C ALA A 197 -7.00 9.07 19.90
N LYS A 198 -7.52 9.72 20.95
CA LYS A 198 -7.95 9.03 22.19
C LYS A 198 -9.05 8.01 21.93
N LYS A 199 -10.07 8.38 21.16
CA LYS A 199 -11.15 7.45 20.77
C LYS A 199 -10.60 6.26 19.98
N ALA A 200 -9.61 6.49 19.09
CA ALA A 200 -8.98 5.42 18.34
C ALA A 200 -8.15 4.49 19.23
N TYR A 201 -7.43 5.03 20.22
CA TYR A 201 -6.73 4.26 21.25
C TYR A 201 -7.70 3.32 21.97
N GLU A 202 -8.81 3.85 22.49
CA GLU A 202 -9.80 3.05 23.24
C GLU A 202 -10.43 1.95 22.37
N ARG A 203 -10.88 2.32 21.16
CA ARG A 203 -11.66 1.44 20.26
C ARG A 203 -10.82 0.53 19.38
N LEU A 204 -9.50 0.56 19.47
CA LEU A 204 -8.65 -0.31 18.65
C LEU A 204 -8.98 -1.77 18.94
N GLU A 205 -9.41 -2.47 17.90
CA GLU A 205 -9.63 -3.90 17.88
C GLU A 205 -8.37 -4.60 17.36
N SER A 206 -8.01 -5.72 17.96
CA SER A 206 -6.90 -6.54 17.48
C SER A 206 -7.14 -8.02 17.74
N ARG A 207 -6.59 -8.86 16.87
CA ARG A 207 -6.62 -10.32 17.00
C ARG A 207 -5.24 -10.88 16.70
N GLU A 208 -4.88 -11.95 17.40
CA GLU A 208 -3.75 -12.78 17.01
C GLU A 208 -4.06 -13.56 15.73
N VAL A 209 -3.08 -13.63 14.84
CA VAL A 209 -3.09 -14.41 13.60
C VAL A 209 -2.06 -15.52 13.74
N LYS A 210 -2.51 -16.76 13.66
CA LYS A 210 -1.65 -17.95 13.72
C LYS A 210 -0.99 -18.17 12.36
N LEU A 211 0.15 -18.86 12.36
CA LEU A 211 0.88 -19.26 11.14
C LEU A 211 0.05 -20.13 10.17
N THR A 212 -1.01 -20.77 10.65
CA THR A 212 -1.93 -21.57 9.82
C THR A 212 -2.94 -20.72 9.04
N GLU A 213 -3.10 -19.44 9.41
CA GLU A 213 -4.11 -18.52 8.89
C GLU A 213 -3.52 -17.58 7.83
N GLY A 214 -4.36 -17.16 6.89
CA GLY A 214 -3.96 -16.34 5.75
C GLY A 214 -4.14 -17.06 4.40
N ASN A 215 -4.03 -16.30 3.32
CA ASN A 215 -4.02 -16.80 1.96
C ASN A 215 -2.78 -17.69 1.72
N ALA A 216 -3.01 -18.90 1.24
CA ALA A 216 -1.97 -19.88 0.93
C ALA A 216 -1.31 -19.67 -0.46
N GLU A 217 -1.82 -18.74 -1.26
CA GLU A 217 -1.23 -18.33 -2.53
C GLU A 217 0.24 -17.93 -2.30
N ILE A 218 1.12 -18.43 -3.17
CA ILE A 218 2.53 -18.06 -3.16
C ILE A 218 2.68 -16.86 -4.09
N PRO A 219 3.10 -15.69 -3.58
CA PRO A 219 3.33 -14.51 -4.40
C PRO A 219 4.33 -14.82 -5.51
N TYR A 220 4.04 -14.36 -6.74
CA TYR A 220 5.01 -14.51 -7.82
C TYR A 220 6.26 -13.68 -7.53
N SER A 221 7.40 -14.22 -7.96
CA SER A 221 8.70 -13.57 -7.88
C SER A 221 9.44 -13.78 -9.19
N PHE A 222 10.48 -13.00 -9.40
CA PHE A 222 11.34 -13.12 -10.57
C PHE A 222 12.75 -13.55 -10.14
N GLU A 223 13.40 -14.35 -10.97
CA GLU A 223 14.83 -14.60 -10.83
C GLU A 223 15.60 -13.37 -11.33
N MET A 224 16.38 -12.76 -10.45
CA MET A 224 17.20 -11.61 -10.84
C MET A 224 18.43 -12.10 -11.61
N PRO A 225 18.78 -11.46 -12.75
CA PRO A 225 19.98 -11.82 -13.46
C PRO A 225 21.21 -11.54 -12.59
N LYS A 226 22.17 -12.45 -12.63
CA LYS A 226 23.48 -12.25 -12.03
C LYS A 226 24.23 -11.18 -12.80
N TRP A 227 25.23 -10.55 -12.18
CA TRP A 227 25.94 -9.43 -12.80
C TRP A 227 26.60 -9.80 -14.15
N TRP A 228 27.01 -11.06 -14.33
CA TRP A 228 27.59 -11.57 -15.58
C TRP A 228 26.56 -12.05 -16.61
N GLU A 229 25.29 -12.16 -16.22
CA GLU A 229 24.17 -12.46 -17.13
C GLU A 229 23.56 -11.16 -17.71
N MET A 230 23.90 -10.01 -17.13
CA MET A 230 23.53 -8.70 -17.65
C MET A 230 24.27 -8.43 -18.96
N ARG A 231 23.54 -7.90 -19.94
CA ARG A 231 24.09 -7.53 -21.25
C ARG A 231 25.08 -6.39 -21.11
N GLU A 232 26.03 -6.32 -22.04
CA GLU A 232 26.88 -5.14 -22.18
C GLU A 232 26.02 -3.94 -22.62
N GLY A 233 25.95 -2.93 -21.76
CA GLY A 233 25.07 -1.77 -21.94
C GLY A 233 23.61 -2.00 -21.53
N VAL A 234 22.89 -0.90 -21.27
CA VAL A 234 21.48 -0.93 -20.88
C VAL A 234 20.62 -0.94 -22.14
N THR A 235 20.39 -2.11 -22.72
CA THR A 235 19.44 -2.29 -23.83
C THR A 235 18.19 -3.01 -23.34
N ILE A 236 17.02 -2.38 -23.51
CA ILE A 236 15.72 -2.95 -23.13
C ILE A 236 14.95 -3.25 -24.43
N PRO A 237 14.57 -4.51 -24.70
CA PRO A 237 13.72 -4.83 -25.84
C PRO A 237 12.39 -4.08 -25.76
N ALA A 238 11.93 -3.55 -26.89
CA ALA A 238 10.60 -2.96 -26.98
C ALA A 238 9.53 -4.04 -26.77
N ILE A 239 8.44 -3.67 -26.10
CA ILE A 239 7.26 -4.53 -25.99
C ILE A 239 6.58 -4.55 -27.38
N PRO A 240 6.26 -5.73 -27.95
CA PRO A 240 5.47 -5.82 -29.17
C PRO A 240 4.13 -5.08 -29.05
N VAL A 241 3.46 -4.80 -30.18
CA VAL A 241 2.18 -4.07 -30.13
C VAL A 241 1.05 -4.99 -29.67
N GLY A 242 0.99 -6.21 -30.19
CA GLY A 242 -0.07 -7.20 -29.93
C GLY A 242 -0.31 -8.08 -31.14
N LYS A 243 -1.39 -8.88 -31.10
CA LYS A 243 -1.72 -9.86 -32.15
C LYS A 243 -3.24 -9.95 -32.40
N PRO A 244 -3.68 -10.30 -33.62
CA PRO A 244 -5.09 -10.59 -33.88
C PRO A 244 -5.57 -11.81 -33.09
N LYS A 245 -6.86 -11.85 -32.78
CA LYS A 245 -7.57 -13.00 -32.20
C LYS A 245 -8.31 -13.76 -33.32
N GLU A 246 -8.53 -15.07 -33.14
CA GLU A 246 -9.38 -15.95 -33.98
C GLU A 246 -9.47 -15.56 -35.47
N ASP A 247 -8.47 -15.93 -36.27
CA ASP A 247 -8.41 -15.69 -37.73
C ASP A 247 -8.61 -14.22 -38.15
N GLY A 248 -8.24 -13.27 -37.29
CA GLY A 248 -8.32 -11.83 -37.57
C GLY A 248 -9.53 -11.12 -36.95
N LYS A 249 -10.41 -11.84 -36.24
CA LYS A 249 -11.55 -11.27 -35.53
C LYS A 249 -11.19 -10.96 -34.07
N GLY A 250 -10.80 -9.71 -33.84
CA GLY A 250 -10.41 -9.20 -32.52
C GLY A 250 -8.91 -8.96 -32.40
N TYR A 251 -8.47 -8.49 -31.23
CA TYR A 251 -7.11 -8.02 -31.01
C TYR A 251 -6.72 -8.13 -29.54
N VAL A 252 -5.52 -8.64 -29.29
CA VAL A 252 -4.93 -8.75 -27.94
C VAL A 252 -3.66 -7.91 -27.89
N PRO A 253 -3.64 -6.79 -27.14
CA PRO A 253 -2.42 -6.02 -26.91
C PRO A 253 -1.36 -6.86 -26.19
N GLU A 254 -0.09 -6.70 -26.57
CA GLU A 254 1.01 -7.28 -25.80
C GLU A 254 1.25 -6.44 -24.55
N ARG A 255 1.63 -7.09 -23.45
CA ARG A 255 1.78 -6.43 -22.14
C ARG A 255 3.18 -6.69 -21.58
N ASN A 256 3.62 -5.84 -20.67
CA ASN A 256 4.89 -6.07 -19.98
C ASN A 256 4.77 -7.32 -19.09
N PRO A 257 5.50 -8.42 -19.37
CA PRO A 257 5.40 -9.63 -18.58
C PRO A 257 5.99 -9.49 -17.16
N TYR A 258 6.80 -8.45 -16.95
CA TYR A 258 7.54 -8.22 -15.70
C TYR A 258 6.87 -7.21 -14.78
N PHE A 259 5.79 -6.56 -15.23
CA PHE A 259 5.11 -5.55 -14.42
C PHE A 259 3.59 -5.73 -14.47
N LYS A 260 3.09 -6.47 -13.48
CA LYS A 260 1.65 -6.67 -13.31
C LYS A 260 1.09 -5.48 -12.54
N LYS A 261 0.16 -4.74 -13.15
CA LYS A 261 -0.35 -3.48 -12.59
C LYS A 261 -1.51 -3.70 -11.63
N PHE A 262 -1.94 -4.94 -11.41
CA PHE A 262 -3.11 -5.20 -10.59
C PHE A 262 -2.97 -4.76 -9.13
N THR A 263 -1.75 -4.73 -8.62
CA THR A 263 -1.45 -4.33 -7.25
C THR A 263 -1.72 -2.86 -7.01
N THR A 264 -1.89 -2.04 -8.06
CA THR A 264 -2.20 -0.60 -7.95
C THR A 264 -3.69 -0.33 -7.70
N ARG A 265 -4.54 -1.34 -7.87
CA ARG A 265 -5.99 -1.19 -7.89
C ARG A 265 -6.59 -0.97 -6.51
N THR A 266 -7.47 0.02 -6.43
CA THR A 266 -8.47 0.20 -5.37
C THR A 266 -9.89 -0.10 -5.87
N MET A 267 -10.07 -0.10 -7.19
CA MET A 267 -11.29 -0.43 -7.93
C MET A 267 -10.92 -1.17 -9.22
N ARG A 268 -11.89 -1.82 -9.86
CA ARG A 268 -11.73 -2.48 -11.16
C ARG A 268 -12.98 -2.26 -12.02
N PRO A 269 -12.86 -2.21 -13.35
CA PRO A 269 -14.04 -2.18 -14.20
C PRO A 269 -14.78 -3.52 -14.12
N VAL A 270 -16.10 -3.45 -14.10
CA VAL A 270 -17.02 -4.58 -14.29
C VAL A 270 -17.94 -4.17 -15.42
N VAL A 271 -17.81 -4.82 -16.57
CA VAL A 271 -18.54 -4.45 -17.78
C VAL A 271 -19.83 -5.25 -17.83
N ASP A 272 -20.95 -4.55 -18.01
CA ASP A 272 -22.21 -5.16 -18.41
C ASP A 272 -22.25 -5.26 -19.93
N PHE A 273 -22.08 -6.47 -20.46
CA PHE A 273 -22.00 -6.67 -21.91
C PHE A 273 -23.38 -6.58 -22.59
N ASP A 274 -24.48 -6.67 -21.84
CA ASP A 274 -25.83 -6.58 -22.40
C ASP A 274 -26.21 -5.14 -22.77
N THR A 275 -25.61 -4.15 -22.10
CA THR A 275 -25.80 -2.72 -22.38
C THR A 275 -24.74 -2.15 -23.33
N CYS A 276 -23.68 -2.92 -23.61
CA CYS A 276 -22.53 -2.45 -24.38
C CYS A 276 -22.89 -2.14 -25.84
N VAL A 277 -22.73 -0.87 -26.23
CA VAL A 277 -22.94 -0.39 -27.61
C VAL A 277 -21.71 -0.53 -28.52
N LYS A 278 -20.65 -1.22 -28.05
CA LYS A 278 -19.43 -1.54 -28.81
C LYS A 278 -18.75 -0.31 -29.44
N CYS A 279 -18.73 0.81 -28.73
CA CYS A 279 -18.26 2.10 -29.25
C CYS A 279 -16.73 2.32 -29.27
N THR A 280 -15.92 1.34 -28.84
CA THR A 280 -14.44 1.40 -28.74
C THR A 280 -13.84 2.37 -27.72
N LEU A 281 -14.62 3.24 -27.07
CA LEU A 281 -14.09 4.31 -26.22
C LEU A 281 -13.28 3.80 -25.02
N CYS A 282 -13.78 2.77 -24.32
CA CYS A 282 -13.07 2.17 -23.19
C CYS A 282 -11.72 1.56 -23.59
N TRP A 283 -11.59 1.06 -24.82
CA TRP A 283 -10.37 0.48 -25.37
C TRP A 283 -9.37 1.57 -25.78
N ILE A 284 -9.80 2.56 -26.58
CA ILE A 284 -8.89 3.60 -27.11
C ILE A 284 -8.39 4.57 -26.02
N GLN A 285 -9.20 4.81 -24.99
CA GLN A 285 -8.85 5.71 -23.88
C GLN A 285 -8.11 4.98 -22.76
N CYS A 286 -7.96 3.65 -22.83
CA CYS A 286 -7.23 2.90 -21.80
C CYS A 286 -5.74 3.24 -21.87
N PRO A 287 -5.15 3.89 -20.84
CA PRO A 287 -3.73 4.25 -20.87
C PRO A 287 -2.80 3.04 -20.78
N ASP A 288 -3.33 1.88 -20.37
CA ASP A 288 -2.56 0.66 -20.13
C ASP A 288 -2.82 -0.43 -21.17
N SER A 289 -3.67 -0.18 -22.19
CA SER A 289 -4.08 -1.19 -23.18
C SER A 289 -4.56 -2.50 -22.52
N CYS A 290 -5.33 -2.38 -21.44
CA CYS A 290 -5.76 -3.53 -20.66
C CYS A 290 -6.96 -4.29 -21.28
N PHE A 291 -7.62 -3.72 -22.29
CA PHE A 291 -8.76 -4.36 -22.94
C PHE A 291 -8.34 -5.20 -24.16
N ASP A 292 -8.80 -6.44 -24.21
CA ASP A 292 -8.78 -7.31 -25.38
C ASP A 292 -10.04 -7.05 -26.21
N VAL A 293 -9.89 -6.90 -27.54
CA VAL A 293 -11.01 -6.80 -28.46
C VAL A 293 -11.47 -8.22 -28.80
N MET A 294 -12.71 -8.53 -28.46
CA MET A 294 -13.28 -9.85 -28.63
C MET A 294 -13.86 -10.03 -30.04
N PRO A 295 -14.02 -11.29 -30.54
CA PRO A 295 -14.53 -11.55 -31.89
C PRO A 295 -15.93 -10.99 -32.16
N ASP A 296 -16.74 -10.83 -31.11
CA ASP A 296 -18.09 -10.26 -31.16
C ASP A 296 -18.10 -8.71 -31.07
N GLY A 297 -16.93 -8.09 -30.99
CA GLY A 297 -16.75 -6.63 -30.88
C GLY A 297 -16.88 -6.08 -29.47
N THR A 298 -16.99 -6.93 -28.43
CA THR A 298 -16.92 -6.50 -27.03
C THR A 298 -15.46 -6.30 -26.56
N TYR A 299 -15.29 -5.72 -25.37
CA TYR A 299 -13.97 -5.38 -24.80
C TYR A 299 -13.81 -6.02 -23.43
N ASP A 300 -12.99 -7.06 -23.34
CA ASP A 300 -12.73 -7.76 -22.08
C ASP A 300 -11.47 -7.22 -21.40
N ALA A 301 -11.57 -6.89 -20.11
CA ALA A 301 -10.46 -6.27 -19.38
C ALA A 301 -9.53 -7.33 -18.79
N ASN A 302 -8.27 -7.33 -19.21
CA ASN A 302 -7.21 -8.12 -18.59
C ASN A 302 -6.88 -7.58 -17.18
N MET A 303 -7.28 -8.36 -16.18
CA MET A 303 -7.12 -8.02 -14.77
C MET A 303 -5.69 -8.19 -14.24
N GLU A 304 -4.71 -8.59 -15.03
CA GLU A 304 -3.29 -8.49 -14.63
C GLU A 304 -2.69 -7.14 -15.04
N ALA A 305 -3.10 -6.61 -16.19
CA ALA A 305 -2.63 -5.34 -16.73
C ALA A 305 -3.44 -4.12 -16.27
N CYS A 306 -4.69 -4.29 -15.86
CA CYS A 306 -5.53 -3.18 -15.43
C CYS A 306 -5.03 -2.55 -14.13
N CYS A 307 -4.73 -1.25 -14.16
CA CYS A 307 -4.31 -0.48 -12.98
C CYS A 307 -5.48 0.09 -12.16
N GLY A 308 -6.72 -0.04 -12.65
CA GLY A 308 -7.94 0.42 -11.96
C GLY A 308 -8.13 1.94 -11.94
N CYS A 309 -7.69 2.64 -12.98
CA CYS A 309 -7.76 4.11 -13.06
C CYS A 309 -9.17 4.71 -13.25
N GLY A 310 -10.17 3.90 -13.64
CA GLY A 310 -11.55 4.35 -13.85
C GLY A 310 -11.80 5.15 -15.15
N VAL A 311 -10.77 5.39 -15.98
CA VAL A 311 -10.95 6.13 -17.25
C VAL A 311 -11.99 5.47 -18.16
N CYS A 312 -11.98 4.14 -18.26
CA CYS A 312 -12.94 3.40 -19.08
C CYS A 312 -14.40 3.56 -18.62
N GLU A 313 -14.64 3.71 -17.32
CA GLU A 313 -15.97 3.99 -16.77
C GLU A 313 -16.38 5.42 -17.14
N ALA A 314 -15.49 6.39 -16.92
CA ALA A 314 -15.76 7.80 -17.15
C ALA A 314 -16.06 8.17 -18.62
N VAL A 315 -15.54 7.40 -19.59
CA VAL A 315 -15.77 7.62 -21.03
C VAL A 315 -16.86 6.72 -21.62
N CYS A 316 -17.40 5.76 -20.85
CA CYS A 316 -18.46 4.89 -21.32
C CYS A 316 -19.76 5.71 -21.50
N PRO A 317 -20.43 5.66 -22.66
CA PRO A 317 -21.65 6.45 -22.91
C PRO A 317 -22.93 5.81 -22.35
N VAL A 318 -22.82 4.61 -21.75
CA VAL A 318 -23.91 3.79 -21.22
C VAL A 318 -23.58 3.29 -19.83
#